data_AF-A0A627DT26-F1
#
_entry.id   AF-A0A627DT26-F1
#
_cell.length_a   1.000
_cell.length_b   1.000
_cell.length_c   1.000
_cell.angle_alpha   90.00
_cell.angle_beta   90.00
_cell.angle_gamma   90.00
#
_symmetry.space_group_name_H-M   'P 1'
#
loop_
_entity.id
_entity.type
_entity.pdbx_description
1 polymer ?
#
loop_
_entity_poly.entity_id
_entity_poly.type
_entity_poly.pdbx_seq_one_letter_code
_entity_poly.pdbx_strand_id
1 'polypeptide(L)'
;EFPASEKEFTSTQALGVSIIDGFTPVAVSGNKVTFHHVRHSGELTLEAENIILAVGQHARLDTFAEIKAQHNIIDTHNYQTDDPAIFAAGDIVKGDKTVVYAVKTGKEAAQAIHHYLEEACSC
;
A
#
# COMPACT_ATOMS: atom_id res chain seq x y z
N GLU A 1 8.07 5.74 12.66
CA GLU A 1 6.71 5.51 13.18
C GLU A 1 6.23 4.19 12.61
N PHE A 2 5.60 3.34 13.43
CA PHE A 2 5.10 2.05 12.98
C PHE A 2 3.75 2.27 12.28
N PRO A 3 3.57 1.79 11.02
CA PRO A 3 2.29 1.98 10.30
C PRO A 3 1.11 1.21 10.90
N ALA A 4 1.39 0.13 11.63
CA ALA A 4 0.37 -0.68 12.30
C ALA A 4 -0.15 0.01 13.57
N SER A 5 -1.35 -0.37 14.01
CA SER A 5 -1.96 0.20 15.21
C SER A 5 -1.21 -0.19 16.50
N GLU A 6 -1.35 0.62 17.55
CA GLU A 6 -0.79 0.30 18.87
C GLU A 6 -1.29 -1.06 19.41
N LYS A 7 -2.53 -1.43 19.09
CA LYS A 7 -3.11 -2.71 19.48
C LYS A 7 -2.37 -3.89 18.82
N GLU A 8 -2.03 -3.78 17.54
CA GLU A 8 -1.27 -4.81 16.82
C GLU A 8 0.16 -4.89 17.34
N PHE A 9 0.80 -3.74 17.60
CA PHE A 9 2.13 -3.68 18.17
C PHE A 9 2.21 -4.34 19.55
N THR A 10 1.31 -3.96 20.47
CA THR A 10 1.28 -4.50 21.85
C THR A 10 0.92 -5.99 21.88
N SER A 11 0.00 -6.44 21.01
CA SER A 11 -0.33 -7.86 20.89
C SER A 11 0.86 -8.69 20.41
N THR A 12 1.64 -8.16 19.46
CA THR A 12 2.85 -8.81 18.94
C THR A 12 3.92 -8.95 20.03
N GLN A 13 4.12 -7.91 20.84
CA GLN A 13 5.03 -7.96 22.00
C GLN A 13 4.56 -8.97 23.05
N ALA A 14 3.25 -9.04 23.32
CA ALA A 14 2.68 -10.00 24.28
C ALA A 14 2.88 -11.47 23.85
N LEU A 15 3.04 -11.73 22.55
CA LEU A 15 3.38 -13.04 22.00
C LEU A 15 4.89 -13.35 22.05
N GLY A 16 5.71 -12.46 22.62
CA GLY A 16 7.16 -12.65 22.74
C GLY A 16 7.93 -12.39 21.44
N VAL A 17 7.31 -11.74 20.45
CA VAL A 17 7.98 -11.40 19.19
C VAL A 17 8.94 -10.23 19.42
N SER A 18 10.21 -10.40 19.06
CA SER A 18 11.21 -9.33 19.12
C SER A 18 11.01 -8.36 17.96
N ILE A 19 10.89 -7.06 18.29
CA ILE A 19 10.80 -5.97 17.32
C ILE A 19 12.06 -5.13 17.43
N ILE A 20 12.81 -5.01 16.33
CA ILE A 20 14.02 -4.21 16.25
C ILE A 20 13.75 -3.11 15.21
N ASP A 21 13.73 -1.85 15.64
CA ASP A 21 13.53 -0.69 14.78
C ASP A 21 14.83 0.10 14.58
N GLY A 22 14.79 1.15 13.76
CA GLY A 22 15.97 1.98 13.48
C GLY A 22 17.00 1.35 12.55
N PHE A 23 16.69 0.21 11.94
CA PHE A 23 17.54 -0.50 10.98
C PHE A 23 16.84 -0.66 9.63
N THR A 24 17.60 -0.68 8.53
CA THR A 24 17.13 -0.97 7.17
C THR A 24 17.92 -2.13 6.60
N PRO A 25 17.27 -3.16 6.02
CA PRO A 25 17.99 -4.27 5.38
C PRO A 25 18.74 -3.78 4.15
N VAL A 26 20.00 -4.19 4.01
CA VAL A 26 20.87 -3.78 2.89
C VAL A 26 21.38 -4.96 2.06
N ALA A 27 21.46 -6.16 2.64
CA ALA A 27 21.91 -7.34 1.94
C ALA A 27 21.33 -8.62 2.52
N VAL A 28 21.19 -9.63 1.68
CA VAL A 28 20.90 -11.02 2.07
C VAL A 28 21.96 -11.92 1.44
N SER A 29 22.62 -12.72 2.27
CA SER A 29 23.62 -13.70 1.83
C SER A 29 23.29 -15.06 2.44
N GLY A 30 22.65 -15.92 1.65
CA GLY A 30 22.12 -17.19 2.15
C GLY A 30 21.01 -16.94 3.17
N ASN A 31 21.19 -17.43 4.40
CA ASN A 31 20.25 -17.29 5.51
C ASN A 31 20.58 -16.12 6.45
N LYS A 32 21.48 -15.22 6.04
CA LYS A 32 21.88 -14.05 6.82
C LYS A 32 21.38 -12.76 6.18
N VAL A 33 20.81 -11.90 7.00
CA VAL A 33 20.35 -10.56 6.60
C VAL A 33 21.21 -9.53 7.32
N THR A 34 21.78 -8.61 6.56
CA THR A 34 22.56 -7.49 7.07
C THR A 34 21.72 -6.22 7.00
N PHE A 35 21.73 -5.46 8.09
CA PHE A 35 20.99 -4.23 8.26
C PHE A 35 21.94 -3.09 8.66
N HIS A 36 21.67 -1.90 8.16
CA HIS A 36 22.34 -0.68 8.60
C HIS A 36 21.43 0.17 9.48
N HIS A 37 22.00 0.79 10.50
CA HIS A 37 21.28 1.74 11.34
C HIS A 37 20.93 2.99 10.52
N VAL A 38 19.67 3.43 10.58
CA VAL A 38 19.15 4.50 9.70
C VAL A 38 19.83 5.85 9.94
N ARG A 39 20.35 6.10 11.16
CA ARG A 39 20.96 7.38 11.54
C ARG A 39 22.46 7.33 11.85
N HIS A 40 23.04 6.13 11.96
CA HIS A 40 24.40 5.94 12.48
C HIS A 40 25.11 4.86 11.65
N SER A 41 26.43 4.78 11.73
CA SER A 41 27.23 3.79 10.99
C SER A 41 27.19 2.38 11.60
N GLY A 42 26.16 2.03 12.37
CA GLY A 42 26.02 0.73 13.01
C GLY A 42 25.50 -0.33 12.04
N GLU A 43 26.02 -1.55 12.15
CA GLU A 43 25.57 -2.71 11.38
C GLU A 43 25.03 -3.79 12.32
N LEU A 44 23.96 -4.46 11.90
CA LEU A 44 23.39 -5.63 12.56
C LEU A 44 23.29 -6.74 11.52
N THR A 45 23.82 -7.93 11.82
CA THR A 45 23.63 -9.12 10.98
C THR A 45 22.88 -10.18 11.79
N LEU A 46 21.77 -10.67 11.23
CA LEU A 46 20.93 -11.71 11.83
C LEU A 46 20.89 -12.93 10.93
N GLU A 47 20.98 -14.12 11.55
CA GLU A 47 20.77 -15.39 10.87
C GLU A 47 19.32 -15.85 11.10
N ALA A 48 18.65 -16.30 10.04
CA ALA A 48 17.26 -16.74 10.09
C ALA A 48 17.03 -17.90 9.11
N GLU A 49 16.31 -18.93 9.54
CA GLU A 49 15.91 -20.05 8.66
C GLU A 49 14.92 -19.60 7.60
N ASN A 50 14.05 -18.64 7.95
CA ASN A 50 13.02 -18.11 7.06
C ASN A 50 13.08 -16.58 7.06
N ILE A 51 13.06 -16.00 5.85
CA ILE A 51 13.05 -14.56 5.63
C ILE A 51 11.76 -14.22 4.89
N ILE A 52 10.90 -13.41 5.51
CA ILE A 52 9.61 -12.99 4.94
C ILE A 52 9.70 -11.49 4.64
N LEU A 53 9.60 -11.13 3.36
CA LEU A 53 9.61 -9.73 2.93
C LEU A 53 8.18 -9.16 2.97
N ALA A 54 7.89 -8.32 3.96
CA ALA A 54 6.59 -7.68 4.17
C ALA A 54 6.63 -6.16 3.87
N VAL A 55 7.20 -5.76 2.73
CA VAL A 55 7.39 -4.34 2.35
C VAL A 55 6.16 -3.68 1.71
N GLY A 56 5.03 -4.39 1.68
CA GLY A 56 3.81 -3.96 1.01
C GLY A 56 3.68 -4.50 -0.40
N GLN A 57 2.89 -3.81 -1.23
CA GLN A 57 2.47 -4.26 -2.56
C GLN A 57 2.77 -3.22 -3.64
N HIS A 58 2.86 -3.66 -4.90
CA HIS A 58 3.02 -2.80 -6.06
C HIS A 58 1.93 -3.09 -7.10
N ALA A 59 1.36 -2.03 -7.66
CA ALA A 59 0.33 -2.14 -8.69
C ALA A 59 0.95 -2.60 -10.01
N ARG A 60 0.41 -3.65 -10.61
CA ARG A 60 0.83 -4.14 -11.93
C ARG A 60 -0.19 -3.69 -12.96
N LEU A 61 0.14 -2.65 -13.72
CA LEU A 61 -0.74 -2.02 -14.71
C LEU A 61 -0.30 -2.26 -16.15
N ASP A 62 0.57 -3.24 -16.39
CA ASP A 62 1.18 -3.50 -17.71
C ASP A 62 0.13 -3.73 -18.82
N THR A 63 -1.05 -4.22 -18.47
CA THR A 63 -2.18 -4.46 -19.38
C THR A 63 -3.09 -3.25 -19.58
N PHE A 64 -2.89 -2.17 -18.81
CA PHE A 64 -3.70 -0.95 -18.81
C PHE A 64 -2.85 0.24 -19.24
N ALA A 65 -2.44 0.25 -20.52
CA ALA A 65 -1.45 1.20 -21.04
C ALA A 65 -1.80 2.68 -20.82
N GLU A 66 -3.09 3.00 -20.74
CA GLU A 66 -3.60 4.37 -20.58
C GLU A 66 -3.72 4.79 -19.11
N ILE A 67 -3.70 3.83 -18.17
CA ILE A 67 -3.79 4.08 -16.74
C ILE A 67 -2.39 4.14 -16.15
N LYS A 68 -2.01 5.30 -15.61
CA LYS A 68 -0.73 5.49 -14.95
C LYS A 68 -0.93 5.60 -13.44
N ALA A 69 -0.08 4.91 -12.69
CA ALA A 69 0.03 5.08 -11.26
C ALA A 69 1.36 5.79 -10.91
N GLN A 70 1.29 6.74 -9.98
CA GLN A 70 2.45 7.33 -9.34
C GLN A 70 2.57 6.77 -7.93
N HIS A 71 3.70 6.15 -7.58
CA HIS A 71 3.91 5.54 -6.27
C HIS A 71 2.78 4.54 -5.87
N ASN A 72 2.34 3.69 -6.79
CA ASN A 72 1.21 2.76 -6.64
C ASN A 72 -0.19 3.40 -6.50
N ILE A 73 -0.32 4.70 -6.79
CA ILE A 73 -1.57 5.42 -6.68
C ILE A 73 -1.99 5.94 -8.06
N ILE A 74 -3.22 5.65 -8.47
CA ILE A 74 -3.87 6.28 -9.61
C ILE A 74 -4.49 7.59 -9.13
N ASP A 75 -4.15 8.68 -9.81
CA ASP A 75 -4.79 9.98 -9.59
C ASP A 75 -6.19 9.99 -10.20
N THR A 76 -7.15 10.55 -9.47
CA THR A 76 -8.55 10.61 -9.89
C THR A 76 -9.17 11.95 -9.52
N HIS A 77 -10.13 12.42 -10.33
CA HIS A 77 -11.04 13.50 -9.98
C HIS A 77 -12.45 12.92 -9.82
N ASN A 78 -13.02 12.99 -8.60
CA ASN A 78 -14.30 12.33 -8.29
C ASN A 78 -14.34 10.85 -8.71
N TYR A 79 -13.29 10.09 -8.37
CA TYR A 79 -13.06 8.68 -8.74
C TYR A 79 -12.86 8.41 -10.23
N GLN A 80 -13.03 9.40 -11.10
CA GLN A 80 -12.78 9.29 -12.53
C GLN A 80 -11.30 9.52 -12.83
N THR A 81 -10.73 8.72 -13.73
CA THR A 81 -9.33 8.87 -14.16
C THR A 81 -9.21 9.92 -15.27
N ASP A 82 -8.02 10.09 -15.84
CA ASP A 82 -7.83 10.92 -17.04
C ASP A 82 -8.61 10.37 -18.26
N ASP A 83 -8.89 9.06 -18.30
CA ASP A 83 -9.89 8.49 -19.21
C ASP A 83 -11.28 8.64 -18.59
N PRO A 84 -12.22 9.38 -19.23
CA PRO A 84 -13.55 9.62 -18.70
C PRO A 84 -14.42 8.36 -18.62
N ALA A 85 -14.09 7.28 -19.32
CA ALA A 85 -14.82 6.02 -19.21
C ALA A 85 -14.34 5.15 -18.03
N ILE A 86 -13.21 5.50 -17.39
CA ILE A 86 -12.56 4.69 -16.38
C ILE A 86 -12.62 5.37 -15.01
N PHE A 87 -13.01 4.59 -14.00
CA PHE A 87 -13.08 5.00 -12.61
C PHE A 87 -12.22 4.09 -11.73
N ALA A 88 -11.65 4.63 -10.66
CA ALA A 88 -10.81 3.92 -9.71
C ALA A 88 -11.20 4.22 -8.25
N ALA A 89 -11.13 3.21 -7.40
CA ALA A 89 -11.46 3.28 -5.98
C ALA A 89 -10.67 2.23 -5.17
N GLY A 90 -10.71 2.32 -3.84
CA GLY A 90 -10.01 1.38 -2.95
C GLY A 90 -8.51 1.65 -2.81
N ASP A 91 -7.72 0.59 -2.61
CA ASP A 91 -6.29 0.71 -2.29
C ASP A 91 -5.45 1.33 -3.41
N ILE A 92 -5.95 1.32 -4.65
CA ILE A 92 -5.24 1.87 -5.81
C ILE A 92 -5.34 3.39 -5.90
N VAL A 93 -6.24 4.04 -5.14
CA VAL A 93 -6.36 5.50 -5.10
C VAL A 93 -5.84 6.08 -3.80
N LYS A 94 -5.68 7.41 -3.76
CA LYS A 94 -5.22 8.12 -2.56
C LYS A 94 -6.22 7.95 -1.42
N GLY A 95 -5.73 7.59 -0.24
CA GLY A 95 -6.53 7.44 0.97
C GLY A 95 -6.03 6.34 1.89
N ASP A 96 -6.82 6.03 2.92
CA ASP A 96 -6.48 5.02 3.90
C ASP A 96 -6.55 3.60 3.29
N LYS A 97 -5.63 2.74 3.71
CA LYS A 97 -5.52 1.35 3.23
C LYS A 97 -6.29 0.37 4.11
N THR A 98 -7.45 0.80 4.59
CA THR A 98 -8.34 -0.02 5.42
C THR A 98 -9.50 -0.53 4.60
N VAL A 99 -10.01 -1.71 4.96
CA VAL A 99 -11.19 -2.30 4.29
C VAL A 99 -12.39 -1.36 4.32
N VAL A 100 -12.63 -0.68 5.44
CA VAL A 100 -13.75 0.25 5.59
C VAL A 100 -13.60 1.44 4.64
N TYR A 101 -12.39 1.97 4.47
CA TYR A 101 -12.12 3.05 3.54
C TYR A 101 -12.29 2.61 2.08
N ALA A 102 -11.83 1.40 1.74
CA ALA A 102 -12.06 0.82 0.41
C ALA A 102 -13.55 0.65 0.10
N VAL A 103 -14.36 0.21 1.07
CA VAL A 103 -15.82 0.12 0.91
C VAL A 103 -16.45 1.50 0.74
N LYS A 104 -16.01 2.50 1.52
CA LYS A 104 -16.48 3.88 1.38
C LYS A 104 -16.24 4.40 -0.05
N THR A 105 -14.99 4.34 -0.51
CA THR A 105 -14.62 4.84 -1.84
C THR A 105 -15.33 4.08 -2.97
N GLY A 106 -15.56 2.77 -2.81
CA GLY A 106 -16.36 2.01 -3.77
C GLY A 106 -17.81 2.50 -3.90
N LYS A 107 -18.44 2.88 -2.79
CA LYS A 107 -19.80 3.45 -2.81
C LYS A 107 -19.84 4.83 -3.48
N GLU A 108 -18.87 5.68 -3.19
CA GLU A 108 -18.78 7.02 -3.77
C GLU A 108 -18.46 6.94 -5.28
N ALA A 109 -17.59 6.02 -5.70
CA ALA A 109 -17.32 5.75 -7.11
C ALA A 109 -18.56 5.22 -7.85
N ALA A 110 -19.36 4.35 -7.23
CA ALA A 110 -20.61 3.88 -7.83
C ALA A 110 -21.61 5.04 -8.07
N GLN A 111 -21.67 6.00 -7.15
CA GLN A 111 -22.48 7.22 -7.34
C GLN A 111 -21.92 8.06 -8.50
N ALA A 112 -20.61 8.26 -8.59
CA ALA A 112 -19.99 9.00 -9.68
C ALA A 112 -20.27 8.36 -11.06
N ILE A 113 -20.13 7.03 -11.16
CA ILE A 113 -20.46 6.26 -12.37
C ILE A 113 -21.94 6.44 -12.73
N HIS A 114 -22.84 6.37 -11.75
CA HIS A 114 -24.28 6.54 -11.99
C HIS A 114 -24.59 7.92 -12.59
N HIS A 115 -24.05 9.00 -12.01
CA HIS A 115 -24.25 10.35 -12.54
C HIS A 115 -23.69 10.50 -13.96
N TYR A 116 -22.49 9.97 -14.20
CA TYR A 116 -21.87 9.97 -15.54
C TYR A 116 -22.76 9.31 -16.60
N LEU A 117 -23.37 8.16 -16.26
CA LEU A 117 -24.26 7.45 -17.17
C LEU A 117 -25.62 8.15 -17.37
N GLU A 118 -26.17 8.79 -16.35
CA GLU A 118 -27.40 9.58 -16.47
C GLU A 118 -27.21 10.81 -17.36
N GLU A 119 -26.11 11.54 -17.19
CA GLU A 119 -25.75 12.68 -18.04
C GLU A 119 -25.56 12.24 -19.51
N ALA A 120 -24.90 11.10 -19.73
CA ALA A 120 -24.73 10.53 -21.07
C ALA A 120 -26.06 10.12 -21.73
N CYS A 121 -27.05 9.69 -20.93
CA CYS A 121 -28.38 9.29 -21.41
C CYS A 121 -29.32 10.49 -21.65
N SER A 122 -28.96 11.68 -21.16
CA SER A 122 -29.74 12.92 -21.26
C SER A 122 -29.57 13.64 -22.60
N CYS A 123 -28.87 13.03 -23.56
CA CYS A 123 -28.51 13.57 -24.87
C CYS A 123 -29.39 13.04 -26.01
#